data_AF-A0A081C6C1-F1
#
_entry.id   AF-A0A081C6C1-F1
#
_cell.length_a   1.000
_cell.length_b   1.000
_cell.length_c   1.000
_cell.angle_alpha   90.00
_cell.angle_beta   90.00
_cell.angle_gamma   90.00
#
_symmetry.space_group_name_H-M   'P 1'
#
loop_
_entity.id
_entity.type
_entity.pdbx_description
1 polymer ?
#
loop_
_entity_poly.entity_id
_entity_poly.type
_entity_poly.pdbx_seq_one_letter_code
_entity_poly.pdbx_strand_id
1 'polypeptide(L)'
;MSKTDFKRFDAMTDEEIDFSDIPPLTDEQLSAMKPLRDVFPDAVEKKVRITIRLDSDIVSWFKEQVTQVGGGNYQSLINDALRRYIETQKEPLEETLRRVIREELQVMR
;
A
#
# COMPACT_ATOMS: atom_id res chain seq x y z
N MET A 1 -6.86 -16.45 -0.32
CA MET A 1 -7.96 -15.88 0.50
C MET A 1 -7.92 -16.55 1.86
N SER A 2 -7.64 -15.80 2.93
CA SER A 2 -7.61 -16.34 4.29
C SER A 2 -9.01 -16.76 4.73
N LYS A 3 -9.15 -17.96 5.29
CA LYS A 3 -10.43 -18.47 5.84
C LYS A 3 -10.67 -17.92 7.25
N THR A 4 -10.56 -16.61 7.42
CA THR A 4 -10.77 -15.98 8.73
C THR A 4 -12.26 -15.72 8.93
N ASP A 5 -12.83 -16.31 9.98
CA ASP A 5 -14.25 -16.15 10.33
C ASP A 5 -14.46 -14.87 11.14
N PHE A 6 -14.57 -13.74 10.44
CA PHE A 6 -14.70 -12.41 11.04
C PHE A 6 -15.96 -12.25 11.91
N LYS A 7 -17.04 -12.99 11.60
CA LYS A 7 -18.29 -12.92 12.39
C LYS A 7 -18.12 -13.44 13.80
N ARG A 8 -17.19 -14.38 14.00
CA ARG A 8 -16.84 -14.92 15.32
C ARG A 8 -16.06 -13.90 16.14
N PHE A 9 -15.15 -13.14 15.51
CA PHE A 9 -14.36 -12.12 16.20
C PHE A 9 -15.22 -10.94 16.68
N ASP A 10 -16.18 -10.48 15.86
CA ASP A 10 -17.06 -9.35 16.24
C ASP A 10 -17.99 -9.65 17.42
N ALA A 11 -18.26 -10.93 17.70
CA ALA A 11 -19.12 -11.38 18.78
C ALA A 11 -18.37 -11.84 20.03
N MET A 12 -17.03 -11.98 19.95
CA MET A 12 -16.19 -12.43 21.06
C MET A 12 -15.98 -11.27 22.04
N THR A 13 -16.18 -11.53 23.34
CA THR A 13 -15.87 -10.54 24.38
C THR A 13 -14.42 -10.65 24.80
N ASP A 14 -13.87 -9.59 25.41
CA ASP A 14 -12.46 -9.56 25.84
C ASP A 14 -12.11 -10.68 26.83
N GLU A 15 -13.07 -11.15 27.62
CA GLU A 15 -12.90 -12.24 28.59
C GLU A 15 -12.73 -13.62 27.94
N GLU A 16 -13.18 -13.78 26.69
CA GLU A 16 -13.06 -15.01 25.93
C GLU A 16 -11.72 -15.10 25.16
N ILE A 17 -10.88 -14.06 25.25
CA ILE A 17 -9.55 -14.03 24.62
C ILE A 17 -8.56 -14.82 25.49
N ASP A 18 -8.01 -15.90 24.92
CA ASP A 18 -6.89 -16.64 25.51
C ASP A 18 -5.57 -15.91 25.22
N PHE A 19 -4.88 -15.47 26.28
CA PHE A 19 -3.57 -14.82 26.21
C PHE A 19 -2.41 -15.76 26.59
N SER A 20 -2.66 -17.06 26.76
CA SER A 20 -1.65 -18.01 27.21
C SER A 20 -0.44 -18.12 26.29
N ASP A 21 -0.60 -17.82 25.00
CA ASP A 21 0.43 -17.83 23.96
C ASP A 21 1.14 -16.48 23.76
N ILE A 22 0.57 -15.39 24.30
CA ILE A 22 1.08 -14.02 24.12
C ILE A 22 1.29 -13.38 25.51
N PRO A 23 2.36 -13.77 26.23
CA PRO A 23 2.67 -13.17 27.52
C PRO A 23 3.01 -11.67 27.37
N PRO A 24 2.76 -10.86 28.41
CA PRO A 24 3.12 -9.44 28.39
C PRO A 24 4.64 -9.26 28.28
N LEU A 25 5.07 -8.27 27.50
CA LEU A 25 6.48 -7.93 27.32
C LEU A 25 7.06 -7.32 28.60
N THR A 26 8.28 -7.71 28.97
CA THR A 26 9.04 -7.02 30.01
C THR A 26 9.69 -5.73 29.48
N ASP A 27 10.01 -4.80 30.38
CA ASP A 27 10.71 -3.54 30.02
C ASP A 27 12.07 -3.80 29.35
N GLU A 28 12.76 -4.86 29.76
CA GLU A 28 14.03 -5.30 29.17
C GLU A 28 13.83 -5.83 27.74
N GLN A 29 12.81 -6.67 27.52
CA GLN A 29 12.46 -7.17 26.20
C GLN A 29 12.05 -6.04 25.26
N LEU A 30 11.25 -5.09 25.76
CA LEU A 30 10.80 -3.92 25.00
C LEU A 30 11.99 -3.04 24.59
N SER A 31 12.93 -2.80 25.51
CA SER A 31 14.13 -2.00 25.25
C SER A 31 15.09 -2.66 24.25
N ALA A 32 15.07 -4.00 24.16
CA ALA A 32 15.86 -4.76 23.21
C ALA A 32 15.21 -4.85 21.80
N MET A 33 13.94 -4.45 21.65
CA MET A 33 13.26 -4.50 20.36
C MET A 33 13.83 -3.46 19.39
N LYS A 34 14.06 -3.90 18.15
CA LYS A 34 14.41 -2.99 17.06
C LYS A 34 13.15 -2.35 16.50
N PRO A 35 13.11 -1.02 16.34
CA PRO A 35 12.02 -0.35 15.65
C PRO A 35 11.76 -0.95 14.26
N LEU A 36 10.48 -1.06 13.88
CA LEU A 36 10.09 -1.60 12.56
C LEU A 36 10.81 -0.88 11.41
N ARG A 37 11.03 0.43 11.53
CA ARG A 37 11.76 1.26 10.56
C ARG A 37 13.23 0.83 10.36
N ASP A 38 13.84 0.22 11.36
CA ASP A 38 15.24 -0.20 11.31
C ASP A 38 15.38 -1.63 10.78
N VAL A 39 14.33 -2.45 10.93
CA VAL A 39 14.27 -3.83 10.43
C VAL A 39 13.73 -3.88 8.99
N PHE A 40 12.77 -3.01 8.67
CA PHE A 40 12.11 -2.90 7.37
C PHE A 40 12.12 -1.42 6.91
N PRO A 41 13.27 -0.90 6.49
CA PRO A 41 13.42 0.50 6.09
C PRO A 41 12.52 0.89 4.92
N ASP A 42 12.19 -0.06 4.05
CA ASP A 42 11.31 0.15 2.90
C ASP A 42 9.82 0.01 3.25
N ALA A 43 9.48 -0.61 4.38
CA ALA A 43 8.09 -0.72 4.86
C ALA A 43 7.61 0.59 5.50
N VAL A 44 8.53 1.45 5.92
CA VAL A 44 8.23 2.77 6.48
C VAL A 44 8.36 3.81 5.37
N GLU A 45 7.29 3.95 4.60
CA GLU A 45 7.23 4.80 3.43
C GLU A 45 7.57 6.27 3.78
N LYS A 46 8.62 6.82 3.16
CA LYS A 46 9.07 8.22 3.36
C LYS A 46 8.13 9.21 2.66
N LYS A 47 6.89 9.32 3.11
CA LYS A 47 5.94 10.32 2.58
C LYS A 47 6.35 11.71 3.07
N VAL A 48 6.55 12.63 2.14
CA VAL A 48 6.81 14.05 2.47
C VAL A 48 5.47 14.78 2.54
N ARG A 49 5.18 15.41 3.69
CA ARG A 49 3.98 16.25 3.83
C ARG A 49 4.21 17.57 3.08
N ILE A 50 3.38 17.81 2.08
CA ILE A 50 3.39 19.05 1.29
C ILE A 50 2.01 19.70 1.34
N THR A 51 1.95 21.01 1.06
CA THR A 51 0.69 21.73 0.82
C THR A 51 0.59 22.05 -0.67
N ILE A 52 -0.36 21.42 -1.35
CA ILE A 52 -0.64 21.64 -2.78
C ILE A 52 -2.12 21.95 -2.97
N ARG A 53 -2.45 22.70 -4.02
CA ARG A 53 -3.85 22.88 -4.46
C ARG A 53 -4.13 21.84 -5.53
N LEU A 54 -5.26 21.15 -5.40
CA LEU A 54 -5.82 20.24 -6.39
C LEU A 54 -7.24 20.70 -6.70
N ASP A 55 -7.69 20.44 -7.92
CA ASP A 55 -9.05 20.77 -8.33
C ASP A 55 -10.06 19.94 -7.51
N SER A 56 -11.21 20.55 -7.24
CA SER A 56 -12.21 19.97 -6.34
C SER A 56 -12.84 18.69 -6.89
N ASP A 57 -12.98 18.59 -8.21
CA ASP A 57 -13.48 17.43 -8.93
C ASP A 57 -12.52 16.24 -8.82
N ILE A 58 -11.21 16.45 -8.97
CA ILE A 58 -10.17 15.43 -8.79
C ILE A 58 -10.25 14.86 -7.36
N VAL A 59 -10.29 15.73 -6.35
CA VAL A 59 -10.36 15.30 -4.95
C VAL A 59 -11.66 14.53 -4.68
N SER A 60 -12.78 14.98 -5.25
CA SER A 60 -14.08 14.32 -5.09
C SER A 60 -14.08 12.94 -5.70
N TRP A 61 -13.55 12.79 -6.92
CA TRP A 61 -13.45 11.51 -7.61
C TRP A 61 -12.67 10.47 -6.78
N PHE A 62 -11.49 10.84 -6.28
CA PHE A 62 -10.69 9.91 -5.46
C PHE A 62 -11.37 9.55 -4.14
N LYS A 63 -12.10 10.47 -3.51
CA LYS A 63 -12.87 10.17 -2.29
C LYS A 63 -13.98 9.16 -2.56
N GLU A 64 -14.73 9.34 -3.64
CA GLU A 64 -15.81 8.43 -4.03
C GLU A 64 -15.30 7.01 -4.26
N GLN A 65 -14.15 6.86 -4.94
CA GLN A 65 -13.53 5.55 -5.16
C GLN A 65 -13.31 4.81 -3.84
N VAL A 66 -12.85 5.50 -2.80
CA VAL A 66 -12.54 4.90 -1.50
C VAL A 66 -13.82 4.55 -0.72
N THR A 67 -14.83 5.41 -0.81
CA THR A 67 -16.13 5.18 -0.17
C THR A 67 -16.82 3.94 -0.74
N GLN A 68 -16.69 3.69 -2.04
CA GLN A 68 -17.29 2.51 -2.70
C GLN A 68 -16.69 1.18 -2.25
N VAL A 69 -15.42 1.14 -1.83
CA VAL A 69 -14.74 -0.09 -1.38
C VAL A 69 -14.86 -0.34 0.13
N GLY A 70 -15.63 0.49 0.85
CA GLY A 70 -15.80 0.34 2.30
C GLY A 70 -14.68 0.97 3.14
N GLY A 71 -13.88 1.88 2.56
CA GLY A 71 -12.83 2.60 3.27
C GLY A 71 -11.48 2.61 2.55
N GLY A 72 -10.52 3.34 3.13
CA GLY A 72 -9.16 3.51 2.59
C GLY A 72 -8.68 4.97 2.65
N ASN A 73 -7.54 5.26 2.02
CA ASN A 73 -6.94 6.59 2.01
C ASN A 73 -6.89 7.16 0.58
N TYR A 74 -7.72 8.16 0.30
CA TYR A 74 -7.76 8.84 -1.01
C TYR A 74 -6.41 9.50 -1.36
N GLN A 75 -5.62 9.91 -0.36
CA GLN A 75 -4.28 10.47 -0.58
C GLN A 75 -3.32 9.42 -1.11
N SER A 76 -3.44 8.15 -0.67
CA SER A 76 -2.66 7.05 -1.23
C SER A 76 -2.98 6.83 -2.70
N LEU A 77 -4.27 6.86 -3.07
CA LEU A 77 -4.67 6.72 -4.48
C LEU A 77 -4.15 7.86 -5.36
N ILE A 78 -4.19 9.10 -4.86
CA ILE A 78 -3.60 10.25 -5.56
C ILE A 78 -2.09 10.02 -5.76
N ASN A 79 -1.39 9.60 -4.72
CA ASN A 79 0.05 9.35 -4.80
C ASN A 79 0.38 8.22 -5.79
N ASP A 80 -0.40 7.15 -5.81
CA ASP A 80 -0.23 6.05 -6.76
C ASP A 80 -0.46 6.50 -8.21
N ALA A 81 -1.47 7.35 -8.44
CA ALA A 81 -1.71 7.95 -9.75
C ALA A 81 -0.53 8.81 -10.22
N LEU A 82 0.03 9.65 -9.33
CA LEU A 82 1.22 10.45 -9.61
C LEU A 82 2.43 9.56 -9.92
N ARG A 83 2.62 8.48 -9.17
CA ARG A 83 3.70 7.52 -9.40
C ARG A 83 3.60 6.86 -10.78
N ARG A 84 2.41 6.36 -11.15
CA ARG A 84 2.17 5.77 -12.48
C ARG A 84 2.42 6.76 -13.61
N TYR A 85 2.02 8.03 -13.42
CA TYR A 85 2.30 9.07 -14.39
C TYR A 85 3.81 9.26 -14.60
N ILE A 86 4.59 9.33 -13.51
CA ILE A 86 6.06 9.44 -13.58
C ILE A 86 6.68 8.23 -14.26
N GLU A 87 6.23 7.01 -13.94
CA GLU A 87 6.72 5.77 -14.54
C GLU A 87 6.46 5.73 -16.04
N THR A 88 5.25 6.11 -16.47
CA THR A 88 4.87 6.19 -17.89
C THR A 88 5.72 7.19 -18.68
N GLN A 89 6.19 8.26 -18.02
CA GLN A 89 7.10 9.23 -18.64
C GLN A 89 8.55 8.74 -18.70
N LYS A 90 8.97 7.87 -17.77
CA LYS A 90 10.34 7.33 -17.72
C LYS A 90 10.58 6.22 -18.73
N GLU A 91 9.57 5.41 -19.01
CA GLU A 91 9.60 4.42 -20.07
C GLU A 91 8.37 4.66 -20.96
N PRO A 92 8.48 5.50 -22.01
CA PRO A 92 7.38 5.72 -22.93
C PRO A 92 6.97 4.35 -23.48
N LEU A 93 5.68 4.02 -23.40
CA LEU A 93 5.13 2.77 -23.94
C LEU A 93 5.58 2.52 -25.39
N GLU A 94 5.80 3.60 -26.15
CA GLU A 94 6.35 3.60 -27.50
C GLU A 94 7.75 2.97 -27.60
N GLU A 95 8.63 3.21 -26.63
CA GLU A 95 9.99 2.67 -26.60
C GLU A 95 9.99 1.18 -26.22
N THR A 96 9.15 0.79 -25.27
CA THR A 96 8.90 -0.61 -24.93
C THR A 96 8.31 -1.36 -26.13
N LEU A 97 7.29 -0.80 -26.80
CA LEU A 97 6.68 -1.38 -28.00
C LEU A 97 7.68 -1.51 -29.15
N ARG A 98 8.52 -0.49 -29.40
CA ARG A 98 9.57 -0.55 -30.42
C ARG A 98 10.60 -1.63 -30.16
N ARG A 99 10.98 -1.84 -28.88
CA ARG A 99 11.90 -2.91 -28.48
C ARG A 99 11.28 -4.29 -28.79
N VAL A 100 10.06 -4.53 -28.31
CA VAL A 100 9.35 -5.80 -28.52
C VAL A 100 9.15 -6.10 -30.01
N ILE A 101 8.69 -5.12 -30.81
CA ILE A 101 8.51 -5.31 -32.26
C ILE A 101 9.83 -5.63 -32.96
N ARG A 102 10.94 -5.00 -32.56
CA ARG A 102 12.27 -5.26 -33.14
C ARG A 102 12.78 -6.66 -32.80
N GLU A 103 12.57 -7.10 -31.57
CA GLU A 103 12.94 -8.45 -31.11
C GLU A 103 12.16 -9.51 -31.90
N GLU A 104 10.83 -9.38 -32.02
CA GLU A 104 10.00 -10.31 -32.79
C GLU A 104 10.38 -10.36 -34.29
N LEU A 105 10.67 -9.21 -34.91
CA LEU A 105 11.14 -9.14 -36.30
C LEU A 105 12.52 -9.78 -36.51
N GLN A 106 13.37 -9.81 -35.48
CA GLN A 106 14.67 -10.49 -35.54
C GLN A 106 14.54 -12.00 -35.30
N VAL A 107 13.57 -12.44 -34.50
CA VAL A 107 13.25 -13.85 -34.25
C VAL A 107 12.57 -14.49 -35.46
N MET A 108 11.84 -13.72 -36.27
CA MET A 108 11.18 -14.17 -37.50
C MET A 108 12.11 -14.28 -38.73
N ARG A 109 13.43 -14.15 -38.55
CA ARG A 109 14.44 -14.23 -39.63
C ARG A 109 15.22 -15.53 -39.57
#